data_AF-A0AAN6SWB3-F1
#
_entry.id   AF-A0AAN6SWB3-F1
#
_cell.length_a   1.000
_cell.length_b   1.000
_cell.length_c   1.000
_cell.angle_alpha   90.00
_cell.angle_beta   90.00
_cell.angle_gamma   90.00
#
_symmetry.space_group_name_H-M   'P 1'
#
loop_
_entity.id
_entity.type
_entity.pdbx_description
1 polymer ?
#
loop_
_entity_poly.entity_id
_entity_poly.type
_entity_poly.pdbx_seq_one_letter_code
_entity_poly.pdbx_strand_id
1 'polypeptide(L)'
;MMLRNNTLPPFIHARKMSSSGAENDDDDMEPLNNCISLLHMIRSRVPGSRKLFWRNVRMECERFHQESLEWSKWRLLAAMQALSIYLIIKVDEGPTEYDNGLDSLIVAVVVTLATQMGGRVGDATLDNGGLDTRWDNWIFEESKRRLCVIYQVVDMLVYFQPAGMCHVRQQAELVIAPLPSKKQLWQAGDGFAWQAESDKEEAEARVAFALAANGELARLDLTGLLCITDWTSLHRGRDAGAPAWRTADWDEWCAGMDELGGLVMLAASLTA
;
A
#
# COMPACT_ATOMS: atom_id res chain seq x y z
N MET A 1 -12.92 10.49 -7.53
CA MET A 1 -11.85 9.90 -8.37
C MET A 1 -11.88 8.38 -8.48
N MET A 2 -12.52 7.62 -7.56
CA MET A 2 -12.12 6.22 -7.34
C MET A 2 -12.51 5.13 -8.35
N LEU A 3 -13.41 5.33 -9.31
CA LEU A 3 -13.44 4.52 -10.56
C LEU A 3 -14.13 5.30 -11.69
N ARG A 4 -13.60 6.46 -12.10
CA ARG A 4 -14.24 7.19 -13.22
C ARG A 4 -13.94 6.57 -14.58
N ASN A 5 -12.89 5.76 -14.74
CA ASN A 5 -12.43 5.28 -16.05
C ASN A 5 -11.98 3.80 -16.08
N ASN A 6 -12.68 2.86 -15.42
CA ASN A 6 -12.30 1.43 -15.45
C ASN A 6 -10.85 1.13 -14.98
N THR A 7 -10.20 2.09 -14.33
CA THR A 7 -8.85 1.98 -13.79
C THR A 7 -8.94 1.64 -12.31
N LEU A 8 -8.20 0.62 -11.89
CA LEU A 8 -8.07 0.25 -10.50
C LEU A 8 -7.30 1.35 -9.74
N PRO A 9 -7.56 1.55 -8.42
CA PRO A 9 -6.72 2.41 -7.60
C PRO A 9 -5.24 2.00 -7.71
N PRO A 10 -4.28 2.94 -7.63
CA PRO A 10 -2.86 2.69 -7.93
C PRO A 10 -2.13 1.88 -6.83
N PHE A 11 -2.87 1.19 -5.97
CA PHE A 11 -2.38 0.21 -4.98
C PHE A 11 -2.98 -1.19 -5.20
N ILE A 12 -3.69 -1.39 -6.33
CA ILE A 12 -4.30 -2.66 -6.74
C ILE A 12 -3.79 -3.02 -8.14
N HIS A 13 -3.09 -4.16 -8.25
CA HIS A 13 -2.49 -4.61 -9.49
C HIS A 13 -3.50 -5.34 -10.40
N ALA A 14 -3.50 -5.04 -11.70
CA ALA A 14 -4.46 -5.62 -12.65
C ALA A 14 -4.39 -7.15 -12.76
N ARG A 15 -3.17 -7.73 -12.69
CA ARG A 15 -2.95 -9.19 -12.76
C ARG A 15 -3.86 -9.98 -11.79
N LYS A 16 -4.08 -9.49 -10.58
CA LYS A 16 -4.89 -10.20 -9.58
C LYS A 16 -6.39 -10.08 -9.82
N MET A 17 -6.84 -9.08 -10.56
CA MET A 17 -8.23 -9.00 -11.04
C MET A 17 -8.48 -9.88 -12.27
N SER A 18 -7.46 -10.12 -13.10
CA SER A 18 -7.59 -10.95 -14.30
C SER A 18 -7.46 -12.46 -14.02
N SER A 19 -6.86 -12.84 -12.88
CA SER A 19 -6.66 -14.24 -12.46
C SER A 19 -7.90 -14.90 -11.86
N SER A 20 -8.96 -14.14 -11.55
CA SER A 20 -10.18 -14.61 -10.86
C SER A 20 -11.06 -15.58 -11.67
N GLY A 21 -10.58 -16.10 -12.80
CA GLY A 21 -11.24 -17.13 -13.60
C GLY A 21 -10.79 -18.57 -13.28
N ALA A 22 -9.79 -18.76 -12.41
CA ALA A 22 -9.34 -20.08 -11.97
C ALA A 22 -10.06 -20.49 -10.68
N GLU A 23 -10.69 -21.67 -10.67
CA GLU A 23 -11.67 -22.20 -9.71
C GLU A 23 -11.23 -22.26 -8.22
N ASN A 24 -10.00 -21.88 -7.88
CA ASN A 24 -9.45 -21.89 -6.52
C ASN A 24 -8.99 -20.52 -5.97
N ASP A 25 -8.99 -19.45 -6.80
CA ASP A 25 -8.45 -18.11 -6.44
C ASP A 25 -9.55 -17.09 -6.09
N ASP A 26 -10.83 -17.48 -6.22
CA ASP A 26 -11.99 -16.57 -6.05
C ASP A 26 -12.20 -16.11 -4.60
N ASP A 27 -11.84 -16.95 -3.63
CA ASP A 27 -12.01 -16.63 -2.20
C ASP A 27 -10.97 -15.61 -1.69
N ASP A 28 -9.79 -15.52 -2.33
CA ASP A 28 -8.74 -14.59 -1.93
C ASP A 28 -9.10 -13.14 -2.24
N MET A 29 -9.82 -12.89 -3.33
CA MET A 29 -10.22 -11.54 -3.75
C MET A 29 -11.59 -11.13 -3.23
N GLU A 30 -12.28 -12.00 -2.48
CA GLU A 30 -13.62 -11.78 -1.93
C GLU A 30 -13.76 -10.43 -1.19
N PRO A 31 -12.85 -10.00 -0.30
CA PRO A 31 -12.94 -8.69 0.35
C PRO A 31 -12.98 -7.51 -0.64
N LEU A 32 -12.21 -7.60 -1.73
CA LEU A 32 -12.14 -6.54 -2.72
C LEU A 32 -13.33 -6.59 -3.69
N ASN A 33 -13.81 -7.78 -4.04
CA ASN A 33 -15.02 -7.97 -4.83
C ASN A 33 -16.27 -7.41 -4.11
N ASN A 34 -16.36 -7.64 -2.79
CA ASN A 34 -17.40 -7.06 -1.95
C ASN A 34 -17.29 -5.53 -1.93
N CYS A 35 -16.07 -5.00 -1.77
CA CYS A 35 -15.80 -3.56 -1.83
C CYS A 35 -16.29 -2.94 -3.14
N ILE A 36 -15.94 -3.53 -4.28
CA ILE A 36 -16.38 -3.04 -5.60
C ILE A 36 -17.91 -3.05 -5.69
N SER A 37 -18.56 -4.12 -5.23
CA SER A 37 -20.03 -4.21 -5.19
C SER A 37 -20.66 -3.09 -4.35
N LEU A 38 -20.07 -2.78 -3.18
CA LEU A 38 -20.51 -1.66 -2.34
C LEU A 38 -20.27 -0.30 -2.99
N LEU A 39 -19.18 -0.12 -3.75
CA LEU A 39 -18.93 1.10 -4.52
C LEU A 39 -19.98 1.31 -5.62
N HIS A 40 -20.42 0.24 -6.28
CA HIS A 40 -21.53 0.32 -7.25
C HIS A 40 -22.83 0.77 -6.58
N MET A 41 -23.10 0.34 -5.34
CA MET A 41 -24.27 0.76 -4.58
C MET A 41 -24.32 2.27 -4.37
N ILE A 42 -23.23 2.91 -3.93
CA ILE A 42 -23.22 4.38 -3.69
C ILE A 42 -23.17 5.20 -4.99
N ARG A 43 -22.70 4.62 -6.09
CA ARG A 43 -22.72 5.26 -7.43
C ARG A 43 -24.12 5.42 -7.99
N SER A 44 -25.04 4.52 -7.66
CA SER A 44 -26.42 4.53 -8.13
C SER A 44 -27.24 5.74 -7.62
N ARG A 45 -26.71 6.50 -6.64
CA ARG A 45 -27.33 7.71 -6.05
C ARG A 45 -28.76 7.50 -5.52
N VAL A 46 -29.13 6.27 -5.17
CA VAL A 46 -30.43 5.96 -4.57
C VAL A 46 -30.52 6.58 -3.16
N PRO A 47 -31.63 7.20 -2.75
CA PRO A 47 -31.82 7.71 -1.39
C PRO A 47 -31.58 6.61 -0.34
N GLY A 48 -30.80 6.91 0.71
CA GLY A 48 -30.46 5.95 1.76
C GLY A 48 -29.31 4.98 1.43
N SER A 49 -28.83 4.93 0.18
CA SER A 49 -27.69 4.08 -0.23
C SER A 49 -26.42 4.33 0.58
N ARG A 50 -26.15 5.58 0.99
CA ARG A 50 -25.00 5.94 1.83
C ARG A 50 -25.07 5.34 3.24
N LYS A 51 -26.25 5.38 3.87
CA LYS A 51 -26.45 4.76 5.18
C LYS A 51 -26.30 3.24 5.12
N LEU A 52 -26.83 2.63 4.06
CA LEU A 52 -26.67 1.19 3.81
C LEU A 52 -25.22 0.81 3.51
N PHE A 53 -24.49 1.64 2.76
CA PHE A 53 -23.07 1.46 2.49
C PHE A 53 -22.27 1.36 3.78
N TRP A 54 -22.36 2.35 4.66
CA TRP A 54 -21.61 2.33 5.91
C TRP A 54 -22.04 1.22 6.86
N ARG A 55 -23.31 0.81 6.83
CA ARG A 55 -23.77 -0.39 7.55
C ARG A 55 -23.09 -1.66 7.03
N ASN A 56 -22.97 -1.81 5.71
CA ASN A 56 -22.33 -2.96 5.11
C ASN A 56 -20.81 -2.94 5.35
N VAL A 57 -20.15 -1.79 5.22
CA VAL A 57 -18.73 -1.62 5.55
C VAL A 57 -18.45 -2.02 7.00
N ARG A 58 -19.32 -1.64 7.94
CA ARG A 58 -19.21 -2.08 9.33
C ARG A 58 -19.25 -3.60 9.47
N MET A 59 -20.25 -4.25 8.87
CA MET A 59 -20.38 -5.72 8.93
C MET A 59 -19.15 -6.40 8.31
N GLU A 60 -18.59 -5.86 7.23
CA GLU A 60 -17.34 -6.37 6.67
C GLU A 60 -16.16 -6.20 7.62
N CYS A 61 -16.01 -5.02 8.25
CA CYS A 61 -14.92 -4.81 9.22
C CYS A 61 -15.04 -5.76 10.42
N GLU A 62 -16.26 -5.98 10.94
CA GLU A 62 -16.52 -6.96 12.00
C GLU A 62 -16.14 -8.38 11.57
N ARG A 63 -16.50 -8.77 10.34
CA ARG A 63 -16.10 -10.05 9.75
C ARG A 63 -14.58 -10.19 9.62
N PHE A 64 -13.92 -9.16 9.10
CA PHE A 64 -12.46 -9.14 8.93
C PHE A 64 -11.76 -9.35 10.27
N HIS A 65 -12.27 -8.74 11.34
CA HIS A 65 -11.72 -8.93 12.68
C HIS A 65 -11.85 -10.37 13.20
N GLN A 66 -12.98 -11.04 12.89
CA GLN A 66 -13.27 -12.38 13.38
C GLN A 66 -12.58 -13.49 12.58
N GLU A 67 -12.51 -13.36 11.25
CA GLU A 67 -12.12 -14.44 10.34
C GLU A 67 -10.66 -14.34 9.87
N SER A 68 -10.01 -13.18 10.00
CA SER A 68 -8.72 -12.91 9.33
C SER A 68 -7.55 -13.82 9.73
N LEU A 69 -7.57 -14.43 10.90
CA LEU A 69 -6.46 -15.25 11.39
C LEU A 69 -6.11 -16.41 10.46
N GLU A 70 -7.12 -17.00 9.81
CA GLU A 70 -6.97 -18.17 8.94
C GLU A 70 -6.76 -17.80 7.47
N TRP A 71 -6.77 -16.51 7.13
CA TRP A 71 -6.72 -16.05 5.75
C TRP A 71 -5.33 -16.19 5.11
N SER A 72 -5.32 -16.38 3.80
CA SER A 72 -4.12 -16.34 2.98
C SER A 72 -3.48 -14.93 3.00
N LYS A 73 -2.21 -14.83 2.57
CA LYS A 73 -1.57 -13.51 2.44
C LYS A 73 -2.31 -12.61 1.45
N TRP A 74 -2.86 -13.18 0.37
CA TRP A 74 -3.57 -12.44 -0.68
C TRP A 74 -4.92 -11.92 -0.20
N ARG A 75 -5.67 -12.73 0.56
CA ARG A 75 -6.94 -12.28 1.17
C ARG A 75 -6.74 -11.18 2.19
N LEU A 76 -5.66 -11.25 3.00
CA LEU A 76 -5.26 -10.15 3.89
C LEU A 76 -4.95 -8.87 3.10
N LEU A 77 -4.23 -8.98 1.98
CA LEU A 77 -3.92 -7.84 1.11
C LEU A 77 -5.20 -7.26 0.49
N ALA A 78 -6.09 -8.09 -0.04
CA ALA A 78 -7.37 -7.67 -0.62
C ALA A 78 -8.24 -6.94 0.42
N ALA A 79 -8.29 -7.44 1.65
CA ALA A 79 -8.99 -6.78 2.76
C ALA A 79 -8.37 -5.42 3.10
N MET A 80 -7.04 -5.31 3.12
CA MET A 80 -6.35 -4.04 3.36
C MET A 80 -6.56 -3.03 2.22
N GLN A 81 -6.64 -3.49 0.97
CA GLN A 81 -7.00 -2.66 -0.18
C GLN A 81 -8.44 -2.15 -0.08
N ALA A 82 -9.39 -3.02 0.30
CA ALA A 82 -10.78 -2.63 0.54
C ALA A 82 -10.90 -1.61 1.68
N LEU A 83 -10.23 -1.83 2.81
CA LEU A 83 -10.18 -0.89 3.94
C LEU A 83 -9.60 0.46 3.53
N SER A 84 -8.54 0.47 2.71
CA SER A 84 -7.96 1.72 2.19
C SER A 84 -8.95 2.50 1.33
N ILE A 85 -9.76 1.81 0.53
CA ILE A 85 -10.83 2.44 -0.24
C ILE A 85 -11.89 3.05 0.68
N TYR A 86 -12.33 2.30 1.70
CA TYR A 86 -13.29 2.80 2.68
C TYR A 86 -12.74 4.01 3.45
N LEU A 87 -11.46 3.98 3.82
CA LEU A 87 -10.77 5.08 4.48
C LEU A 87 -10.72 6.33 3.59
N ILE A 88 -10.37 6.20 2.32
CA ILE A 88 -10.35 7.34 1.37
C ILE A 88 -11.74 7.96 1.24
N ILE A 89 -12.79 7.14 1.13
CA ILE A 89 -14.18 7.63 1.07
C ILE A 89 -14.57 8.32 2.37
N LYS A 90 -14.12 7.78 3.51
CA LYS A 90 -14.43 8.35 4.82
C LYS A 90 -13.76 9.70 5.03
N VAL A 91 -12.50 9.85 4.62
CA VAL A 91 -11.76 11.12 4.63
C VAL A 91 -12.42 12.16 3.72
N ASP A 92 -12.90 11.74 2.53
CA ASP A 92 -13.65 12.61 1.59
C ASP A 92 -15.01 13.06 2.14
N GLU A 93 -15.76 12.17 2.81
CA GLU A 93 -17.07 12.51 3.41
C GLU A 93 -16.95 13.33 4.70
N GLY A 94 -15.88 13.15 5.46
CA GLY A 94 -15.69 13.78 6.77
C GLY A 94 -16.57 13.18 7.89
N PRO A 95 -16.70 13.88 9.03
CA PRO A 95 -17.51 13.44 10.15
C PRO A 95 -19.00 13.34 9.77
N THR A 96 -19.66 12.23 10.10
CA THR A 96 -21.08 12.02 9.79
C THR A 96 -21.89 11.66 11.05
N GLU A 97 -23.19 11.97 11.08
CA GLU A 97 -24.06 11.72 12.25
C GLU A 97 -24.26 10.22 12.56
N TYR A 98 -23.91 9.33 11.63
CA TYR A 98 -24.04 7.88 11.79
C TYR A 98 -22.73 7.19 12.16
N ASP A 99 -21.72 7.97 12.55
CA ASP A 99 -20.38 7.52 12.89
C ASP A 99 -20.32 6.86 14.28
N ASN A 100 -21.04 5.75 14.41
CA ASN A 100 -21.18 4.98 15.64
C ASN A 100 -19.88 4.17 15.91
N GLY A 101 -18.73 4.83 16.01
CA GLY A 101 -17.42 4.20 16.20
C GLY A 101 -16.93 3.39 14.99
N LEU A 102 -17.37 3.72 13.78
CA LEU A 102 -16.89 3.03 12.58
C LEU A 102 -15.41 3.34 12.33
N ASP A 103 -15.00 4.59 12.55
CA ASP A 103 -13.60 5.01 12.40
C ASP A 103 -12.67 4.19 13.28
N SER A 104 -13.01 4.06 14.57
CA SER A 104 -12.26 3.24 15.52
C SER A 104 -12.21 1.77 15.10
N LEU A 105 -13.29 1.24 14.53
CA LEU A 105 -13.35 -0.13 14.02
C LEU A 105 -12.43 -0.30 12.80
N ILE A 106 -12.48 0.60 11.81
CA ILE A 106 -11.60 0.57 10.64
C ILE A 106 -10.14 0.60 11.08
N VAL A 107 -9.78 1.52 11.98
CA VAL A 107 -8.41 1.63 12.52
C VAL A 107 -8.01 0.32 13.20
N ALA A 108 -8.85 -0.24 14.08
CA ALA A 108 -8.55 -1.48 14.79
C ALA A 108 -8.34 -2.67 13.83
N VAL A 109 -9.16 -2.78 12.79
CA VAL A 109 -9.02 -3.83 11.78
C VAL A 109 -7.74 -3.64 10.97
N VAL A 110 -7.42 -2.41 10.54
CA VAL A 110 -6.16 -2.12 9.83
C VAL A 110 -4.96 -2.53 10.68
N VAL A 111 -4.92 -2.17 11.97
CA VAL A 111 -3.85 -2.61 12.88
C VAL A 111 -3.78 -4.13 12.95
N THR A 112 -4.93 -4.80 13.13
CA THR A 112 -5.01 -6.27 13.23
C THR A 112 -4.48 -6.97 11.98
N LEU A 113 -4.86 -6.51 10.80
CA LEU A 113 -4.41 -7.11 9.53
C LEU A 113 -2.94 -6.77 9.25
N ALA A 114 -2.49 -5.55 9.57
CA ALA A 114 -1.11 -5.14 9.39
C ALA A 114 -0.16 -5.94 10.30
N THR A 115 -0.52 -6.21 11.55
CA THR A 115 0.29 -7.04 12.46
C THR A 115 0.36 -8.49 11.98
N GLN A 116 -0.74 -9.05 11.46
CA GLN A 116 -0.73 -10.39 10.87
C GLN A 116 0.17 -10.47 9.62
N MET A 117 0.12 -9.48 8.74
CA MET A 117 1.00 -9.41 7.57
C MET A 117 2.48 -9.22 7.95
N GLY A 118 2.77 -8.44 9.00
CA GLY A 118 4.13 -8.22 9.49
C GLY A 118 4.70 -9.38 10.30
N GLY A 119 3.86 -10.17 10.98
CA GLY A 119 4.27 -11.32 11.79
C GLY A 119 4.57 -12.59 10.97
N ARG A 120 4.11 -12.66 9.72
CA ARG A 120 4.38 -13.77 8.79
C ARG A 120 5.72 -13.59 8.07
N VAL A 121 6.79 -13.24 8.79
CA VAL A 121 8.18 -13.35 8.30
C VAL A 121 8.53 -14.84 8.23
N GLY A 122 7.91 -15.53 7.29
CA GLY A 122 8.21 -16.90 6.91
C GLY A 122 9.02 -16.85 5.64
N ASP A 123 10.32 -17.05 5.80
CA ASP A 123 11.28 -17.39 4.75
C ASP A 123 11.15 -16.57 3.46
N ALA A 124 11.87 -15.47 3.40
CA ALA A 124 12.59 -15.13 2.17
C ALA A 124 13.65 -16.22 1.92
N THR A 125 13.23 -17.48 1.82
CA THR A 125 13.99 -18.48 1.10
C THR A 125 14.13 -17.94 -0.30
N LEU A 126 15.36 -18.03 -0.80
CA LEU A 126 15.69 -17.84 -2.20
C LEU A 126 14.78 -18.75 -3.02
N ASP A 127 13.60 -18.25 -3.38
CA ASP A 127 12.56 -19.06 -3.98
C ASP A 127 13.02 -19.42 -5.39
N ASN A 128 13.32 -20.71 -5.55
CA ASN A 128 13.55 -21.37 -6.83
C ASN A 128 12.24 -21.51 -7.65
N GLY A 129 11.16 -20.85 -7.22
CA GLY A 129 9.93 -20.70 -7.97
C GLY A 129 10.16 -20.09 -9.36
N GLY A 130 9.29 -20.48 -10.30
CA GLY A 130 9.29 -19.97 -11.66
C GLY A 130 9.05 -18.46 -11.72
N LEU A 131 9.21 -17.90 -12.92
CA LEU A 131 9.06 -16.47 -13.20
C LEU A 131 7.75 -15.89 -12.64
N ASP A 132 6.64 -16.60 -12.79
CA ASP A 132 5.33 -16.16 -12.33
C ASP A 132 5.24 -16.03 -10.81
N THR A 133 5.83 -16.96 -10.06
CA THR A 133 5.87 -16.94 -8.59
C THR A 133 6.68 -15.75 -8.10
N ARG A 134 7.84 -15.48 -8.72
CA ARG A 134 8.69 -14.34 -8.39
C ARG A 134 7.97 -13.02 -8.65
N TRP A 135 7.32 -12.91 -9.81
CA TRP A 135 6.56 -11.72 -10.15
C TRP A 135 5.36 -11.53 -9.20
N ASP A 136 4.65 -12.60 -8.84
CA ASP A 136 3.55 -12.54 -7.87
C ASP A 136 4.01 -12.12 -6.47
N ASN A 137 5.14 -12.63 -5.99
CA ASN A 137 5.73 -12.20 -4.74
C ASN A 137 6.16 -10.73 -4.79
N TRP A 138 6.70 -10.28 -5.92
CA TRP A 138 7.02 -8.87 -6.12
C TRP A 138 5.77 -7.98 -6.13
N ILE A 139 4.70 -8.37 -6.84
CA ILE A 139 3.41 -7.66 -6.86
C ILE A 139 2.85 -7.55 -5.44
N PHE A 140 2.94 -8.62 -4.65
CA PHE A 140 2.48 -8.64 -3.27
C PHE A 140 3.21 -7.59 -2.41
N GLU A 141 4.54 -7.57 -2.46
CA GLU A 141 5.36 -6.62 -1.69
C GLU A 141 5.21 -5.18 -2.19
N GLU A 142 5.12 -4.97 -3.50
CA GLU A 142 4.88 -3.64 -4.06
C GLU A 142 3.46 -3.12 -3.73
N SER A 143 2.46 -3.99 -3.70
CA SER A 143 1.10 -3.64 -3.25
C SER A 143 1.10 -3.19 -1.79
N LYS A 144 1.82 -3.91 -0.92
CA LYS A 144 2.01 -3.51 0.48
C LYS A 144 2.70 -2.15 0.59
N ARG A 145 3.77 -1.92 -0.18
CA ARG A 145 4.49 -0.64 -0.22
C ARG A 145 3.56 0.51 -0.60
N ARG A 146 2.79 0.33 -1.68
CA ARG A 146 1.82 1.33 -2.17
C ARG A 146 0.71 1.60 -1.15
N LEU A 147 0.21 0.59 -0.43
CA LEU A 147 -0.73 0.78 0.68
C LEU A 147 -0.10 1.56 1.85
N CYS A 148 1.15 1.27 2.22
CA CYS A 148 1.86 2.01 3.24
C CYS A 148 1.96 3.50 2.88
N VAL A 149 2.24 3.83 1.63
CA VAL A 149 2.26 5.21 1.14
C VAL A 149 0.89 5.87 1.30
N ILE A 150 -0.21 5.19 0.95
CA ILE A 150 -1.57 5.71 1.17
C ILE A 150 -1.81 6.01 2.65
N TYR A 151 -1.49 5.08 3.56
CA TYR A 151 -1.69 5.30 4.99
C TYR A 151 -0.82 6.43 5.56
N GLN A 152 0.43 6.54 5.09
CA GLN A 152 1.32 7.63 5.48
C GLN A 152 0.80 8.99 5.02
N VAL A 153 0.22 9.08 3.81
CA VAL A 153 -0.41 10.31 3.33
C VAL A 153 -1.69 10.61 4.11
N VAL A 154 -2.52 9.61 4.41
CA VAL A 154 -3.72 9.81 5.25
C VAL A 154 -3.33 10.33 6.64
N ASP A 155 -2.26 9.82 7.24
CA ASP A 155 -1.75 10.28 8.55
C ASP A 155 -1.29 11.75 8.55
N MET A 156 -0.90 12.30 7.40
CA MET A 156 -0.62 13.73 7.27
C MET A 156 -1.89 14.58 7.26
N LEU A 157 -3.03 14.01 6.84
CA LEU A 157 -4.30 14.72 6.74
C LEU A 157 -5.14 14.60 8.01
N VAL A 158 -5.15 13.40 8.61
CA VAL A 158 -5.89 13.07 9.83
C VAL A 158 -5.04 12.14 10.68
N TYR A 159 -5.08 12.29 12.01
CA TYR A 159 -4.32 11.41 12.90
C TYR A 159 -4.72 9.94 12.65
N PHE A 160 -3.76 9.14 12.15
CA PHE A 160 -4.01 7.76 11.76
C PHE A 160 -2.91 6.86 12.32
N GLN A 161 -3.11 6.42 13.57
CA GLN A 161 -2.16 5.59 14.33
C GLN A 161 -1.51 4.44 13.52
N PRO A 162 -2.22 3.69 12.64
CA PRO A 162 -1.59 2.60 11.90
C PRO A 162 -0.39 3.02 11.04
N ALA A 163 -0.33 4.27 10.56
CA ALA A 163 0.84 4.78 9.85
C ALA A 163 2.12 4.84 10.72
N GLY A 164 1.95 4.98 12.04
CA GLY A 164 3.04 5.00 13.02
C GLY A 164 3.66 3.63 13.31
N MET A 165 3.10 2.52 12.80
CA MET A 165 3.69 1.18 12.96
C MET A 165 5.01 1.01 12.17
N CYS A 166 5.30 1.95 11.28
CA CYS A 166 6.55 2.06 10.54
C CYS A 166 7.62 2.80 11.37
N HIS A 167 8.39 2.05 12.16
CA HIS A 167 9.36 2.60 13.15
C HIS A 167 10.56 3.36 12.54
N VAL A 168 10.85 3.18 11.24
CA VAL A 168 11.98 3.85 10.55
C VAL A 168 11.81 5.36 10.46
N ARG A 169 10.55 5.84 10.43
CA ARG A 169 10.18 7.24 10.29
C ARG A 169 10.85 8.12 11.35
N GLN A 170 10.77 7.68 12.61
CA GLN A 170 11.21 8.46 13.77
C GLN A 170 12.73 8.55 13.89
N GLN A 171 13.46 7.58 13.31
CA GLN A 171 14.91 7.49 13.47
C GLN A 171 15.69 8.11 12.30
N ALA A 172 15.06 8.27 11.13
CA ALA A 172 15.73 8.68 9.90
C ALA A 172 15.28 10.04 9.33
N GLU A 173 14.46 10.80 10.05
CA GLU A 173 13.85 12.07 9.57
C GLU A 173 13.10 11.91 8.23
N LEU A 174 12.56 10.72 8.00
CA LEU A 174 11.75 10.41 6.82
C LEU A 174 10.28 10.51 7.18
N VAL A 175 9.44 10.83 6.21
CA VAL A 175 7.98 10.94 6.34
C VAL A 175 7.29 9.80 5.61
N ILE A 176 7.67 9.56 4.36
CA ILE A 176 7.18 8.43 3.55
C ILE A 176 8.39 7.62 3.12
N ALA A 177 8.42 6.33 3.46
CA ALA A 177 9.51 5.45 3.05
C ALA A 177 9.07 3.98 3.09
N PRO A 178 9.57 3.13 2.17
CA PRO A 178 10.10 3.52 0.87
C PRO A 178 8.97 3.99 -0.07
N LEU A 179 9.29 4.85 -1.03
CA LEU A 179 8.38 5.26 -2.10
C LEU A 179 8.13 4.11 -3.09
N PRO A 180 7.00 4.13 -3.84
CA PRO A 180 6.66 3.07 -4.79
C PRO A 180 7.71 2.91 -5.89
N SER A 181 7.74 1.72 -6.50
CA SER A 181 8.54 1.44 -7.69
C SER A 181 7.97 2.12 -8.94
N LYS A 182 8.82 2.23 -9.97
CA LYS A 182 8.48 2.81 -11.27
C LYS A 182 7.24 2.16 -11.89
N LYS A 183 6.51 2.96 -12.66
CA LYS A 183 5.30 2.57 -13.38
C LYS A 183 5.53 1.36 -14.29
N GLN A 184 6.68 1.29 -14.95
CA GLN A 184 7.03 0.21 -15.90
C GLN A 184 7.07 -1.16 -15.21
N LEU A 185 7.59 -1.23 -13.98
CA LEU A 185 7.57 -2.46 -13.18
C LEU A 185 6.16 -2.80 -12.70
N TRP A 186 5.41 -1.81 -12.22
CA TRP A 186 4.07 -2.00 -11.67
C TRP A 186 3.01 -2.30 -12.73
N GLN A 187 3.19 -1.83 -13.96
CA GLN A 187 2.23 -1.99 -15.06
C GLN A 187 2.74 -2.98 -16.12
N ALA A 188 3.72 -3.81 -15.77
CA ALA A 188 4.20 -4.87 -16.65
C ALA A 188 3.03 -5.79 -17.07
N GLY A 189 2.95 -6.10 -18.36
CA GLY A 189 1.85 -6.90 -18.92
C GLY A 189 1.98 -8.40 -18.63
N ASP A 190 3.22 -8.88 -18.47
CA ASP A 190 3.56 -10.27 -18.18
C ASP A 190 4.87 -10.36 -17.38
N GLY A 191 5.21 -11.59 -16.94
CA GLY A 191 6.38 -11.83 -16.10
C GLY A 191 7.69 -11.55 -16.82
N PHE A 192 7.74 -11.70 -18.14
CA PHE A 192 8.96 -11.44 -18.91
C PHE A 192 9.21 -9.93 -19.03
N ALA A 193 8.16 -9.15 -19.28
CA ALA A 193 8.23 -7.69 -19.29
C ALA A 193 8.66 -7.14 -17.92
N TRP A 194 8.12 -7.71 -16.83
CA TRP A 194 8.54 -7.36 -15.48
C TRP A 194 10.02 -7.69 -15.22
N GLN A 195 10.47 -8.90 -15.60
CA GLN A 195 11.86 -9.31 -15.40
C GLN A 195 12.83 -8.43 -16.18
N ALA A 196 12.52 -8.10 -17.43
CA ALA A 196 13.37 -7.23 -18.24
C ALA A 196 13.57 -5.84 -17.62
N GLU A 197 12.52 -5.23 -17.06
CA GLU A 197 12.63 -3.95 -16.36
C GLU A 197 13.32 -4.12 -15.00
N SER A 198 13.10 -5.23 -14.30
CA SER A 198 13.76 -5.54 -13.03
C SER A 198 15.27 -5.69 -13.20
N ASP A 199 15.71 -6.38 -14.27
CA ASP A 199 17.13 -6.57 -14.58
C ASP A 199 17.81 -5.24 -14.92
N LYS A 200 17.08 -4.34 -15.58
CA LYS A 200 17.54 -2.98 -15.87
C LYS A 200 17.73 -2.16 -14.60
N GLU A 201 16.76 -2.16 -13.68
CA GLU A 201 16.91 -1.49 -12.38
C GLU A 201 18.04 -2.09 -11.53
N GLU A 202 18.26 -3.40 -11.62
CA GLU A 202 19.36 -4.06 -10.92
C GLU A 202 20.72 -3.64 -11.47
N ALA A 203 20.86 -3.52 -12.79
CA ALA A 203 22.06 -2.99 -13.44
C ALA A 203 22.34 -1.52 -13.08
N GLU A 204 21.29 -0.73 -12.82
CA GLU A 204 21.37 0.67 -12.37
C GLU A 204 21.58 0.81 -10.84
N ALA A 205 21.90 -0.28 -10.14
CA ALA A 205 22.18 -0.36 -8.70
C ALA A 205 20.98 0.02 -7.80
N ARG A 206 19.91 -0.80 -7.86
CA ARG A 206 18.70 -0.82 -6.99
C ARG A 206 18.62 0.33 -5.99
N VAL A 207 17.96 1.38 -6.42
CA VAL A 207 17.72 2.58 -5.62
C VAL A 207 16.29 2.56 -5.14
N ALA A 208 16.06 2.77 -3.84
CA ALA A 208 14.73 3.19 -3.41
C ALA A 208 14.76 4.62 -2.88
N PHE A 209 13.60 5.24 -2.93
CA PHE A 209 13.43 6.64 -2.58
C PHE A 209 12.57 6.76 -1.32
N ALA A 210 12.63 7.92 -0.68
CA ALA A 210 11.83 8.32 0.46
C ALA A 210 11.50 9.81 0.36
N LEU A 211 10.47 10.25 1.07
CA LEU A 211 10.19 11.66 1.33
C LEU A 211 10.76 12.02 2.70
N ALA A 212 11.66 12.99 2.77
CA ALA A 212 12.22 13.50 4.01
C ALA A 212 11.27 14.50 4.71
N ALA A 213 11.49 14.74 6.01
CA ALA A 213 10.68 15.64 6.82
C ALA A 213 10.74 17.11 6.41
N ASN A 214 11.77 17.50 5.66
CA ASN A 214 11.92 18.83 5.08
C ASN A 214 11.27 18.96 3.69
N GLY A 215 10.55 17.93 3.22
CA GLY A 215 9.93 17.92 1.89
C GLY A 215 10.88 17.57 0.73
N GLU A 216 12.15 17.24 1.01
CA GLU A 216 13.09 16.80 -0.02
C GLU A 216 12.89 15.32 -0.40
N LEU A 217 13.17 15.01 -1.66
CA LEU A 217 13.30 13.63 -2.10
C LEU A 217 14.62 13.05 -1.58
N ALA A 218 14.53 11.91 -0.91
CA ALA A 218 15.66 11.20 -0.33
C ALA A 218 15.94 9.92 -1.13
N ARG A 219 17.19 9.71 -1.52
CA ARG A 219 17.72 8.46 -2.07
C ARG A 219 18.27 7.61 -0.94
N LEU A 220 17.79 6.37 -0.87
CA LEU A 220 18.21 5.37 0.11
C LEU A 220 19.12 4.35 -0.57
N ASP A 221 20.34 4.20 -0.04
CA ASP A 221 21.28 3.14 -0.47
C ASP A 221 20.82 1.81 0.16
N LEU A 222 19.83 1.17 -0.47
CA LEU A 222 19.17 -0.04 0.03
C LEU A 222 19.64 -1.28 -0.73
N THR A 223 20.90 -1.69 -0.53
CA THR A 223 21.26 -3.06 -0.90
C THR A 223 20.51 -4.05 0.01
N GLY A 224 19.38 -4.57 -0.47
CA GLY A 224 18.73 -5.79 0.07
C GLY A 224 17.53 -5.62 0.99
N LEU A 225 16.85 -4.47 1.03
CA LEU A 225 15.77 -4.22 1.99
C LEU A 225 14.38 -4.36 1.34
N LEU A 226 13.67 -5.43 1.69
CA LEU A 226 12.28 -5.70 1.25
C LEU A 226 11.25 -5.09 2.20
N CYS A 227 11.62 -4.80 3.45
CA CYS A 227 10.76 -4.18 4.43
C CYS A 227 11.52 -3.10 5.24
N ILE A 228 10.78 -2.06 5.61
CA ILE A 228 11.14 -1.01 6.56
C ILE A 228 11.67 -1.59 7.89
N THR A 229 11.17 -2.74 8.35
CA THR A 229 11.65 -3.37 9.59
C THR A 229 13.14 -3.68 9.56
N ASP A 230 13.70 -3.97 8.38
CA ASP A 230 15.10 -4.35 8.22
C ASP A 230 16.08 -3.16 8.27
N TRP A 231 15.60 -1.92 8.07
CA TRP A 231 16.43 -0.71 8.15
C TRP A 231 16.97 -0.46 9.56
N THR A 232 16.16 -0.74 10.59
CA THR A 232 16.55 -0.59 12.00
C THR A 232 17.68 -1.54 12.41
N SER A 233 17.79 -2.69 11.75
CA SER A 233 18.84 -3.69 12.01
C SER A 233 20.19 -3.27 11.43
N LEU A 234 20.20 -2.56 10.30
CA LEU A 234 21.43 -2.10 9.62
C LEU A 234 22.04 -0.84 10.25
N HIS A 235 21.22 0.03 10.84
CA HIS A 235 21.68 1.34 11.32
C HIS A 235 22.17 1.35 12.77
N ARG A 236 22.18 0.20 13.45
CA ARG A 236 22.78 0.06 14.78
C ARG A 236 24.30 0.28 14.79
N GLY A 237 24.95 0.40 13.62
CA GLY A 237 26.41 0.51 13.50
C GLY A 237 26.95 1.73 12.73
N ARG A 238 26.15 2.72 12.34
CA ARG A 238 26.62 3.87 11.54
C ARG A 238 26.81 5.12 12.40
N ASP A 239 27.94 5.81 12.21
CA ASP A 239 28.34 7.01 12.96
C ASP A 239 27.25 8.10 12.98
N ALA A 240 27.01 8.64 14.17
CA ALA A 240 25.88 9.49 14.56
C ALA A 240 25.85 10.92 13.96
N GLY A 241 26.45 11.15 12.79
CA GLY A 241 26.70 12.51 12.28
C GLY A 241 26.09 12.88 10.93
N ALA A 242 25.65 11.93 10.10
CA ALA A 242 25.12 12.21 8.77
C ALA A 242 23.83 11.44 8.48
N PRO A 243 22.83 12.07 7.82
CA PRO A 243 21.63 11.36 7.40
C PRO A 243 22.01 10.20 6.49
N ALA A 244 21.36 9.06 6.69
CA ALA A 244 21.63 7.82 5.96
C ALA A 244 21.09 7.83 4.52
N TRP A 245 20.68 8.99 4.03
CA TRP A 245 20.08 9.23 2.73
C TRP A 245 20.69 10.47 2.09
N ARG A 246 20.62 10.54 0.75
CA ARG A 246 21.12 11.68 -0.03
C ARG A 246 19.96 12.37 -0.72
N THR A 247 19.97 13.70 -0.82
CA THR A 247 18.97 14.41 -1.62
C THR A 247 19.01 13.93 -3.07
N ALA A 248 17.83 13.72 -3.64
CA ALA A 248 17.62 13.27 -5.00
C ALA A 248 16.80 14.30 -5.81
N ASP A 249 16.86 14.16 -7.13
CA ASP A 249 16.11 15.01 -8.04
C ASP A 249 14.67 14.50 -8.21
N TRP A 250 13.71 15.39 -7.96
CA TRP A 250 12.29 15.12 -8.15
C TRP A 250 11.96 14.83 -9.62
N ASP A 251 12.61 15.50 -10.56
CA ASP A 251 12.31 15.35 -11.99
C ASP A 251 12.65 13.93 -12.48
N GLU A 252 13.79 13.39 -12.03
CA GLU A 252 14.22 12.02 -12.35
C GLU A 252 13.23 10.98 -11.82
N TRP A 253 12.84 11.11 -10.55
CA TRP A 253 11.93 10.16 -9.92
C TRP A 253 10.53 10.27 -10.54
N CYS A 254 9.94 11.47 -10.59
CA CYS A 254 8.59 11.69 -11.09
C CYS A 254 8.38 11.24 -12.54
N ALA A 255 9.41 11.34 -13.41
CA ALA A 255 9.32 10.89 -14.79
C ALA A 255 8.98 9.39 -14.94
N GLY A 256 9.34 8.57 -13.95
CA GLY A 256 9.06 7.13 -13.92
C GLY A 256 7.79 6.73 -13.18
N MET A 257 7.06 7.66 -12.57
CA MET A 257 5.98 7.32 -11.64
C MET A 257 4.59 7.31 -12.28
N ASP A 258 3.67 6.60 -11.63
CA ASP A 258 2.24 6.63 -11.92
C ASP A 258 1.51 7.67 -11.04
N GLU A 259 0.20 7.52 -10.88
CA GLU A 259 -0.62 8.47 -10.12
C GLU A 259 -0.17 8.65 -8.66
N LEU A 260 0.54 7.68 -8.07
CA LEU A 260 1.11 7.84 -6.72
C LEU A 260 2.27 8.84 -6.69
N GLY A 261 2.97 9.07 -7.80
CA GLY A 261 4.01 10.10 -7.88
C GLY A 261 3.44 11.49 -7.59
N GLY A 262 2.28 11.81 -8.19
CA GLY A 262 1.57 13.06 -7.92
C GLY A 262 1.08 13.15 -6.47
N LEU A 263 0.64 12.04 -5.87
CA LEU A 263 0.23 12.01 -4.47
C LEU A 263 1.40 12.31 -3.52
N VAL A 264 2.58 11.73 -3.77
CA VAL A 264 3.79 11.96 -2.97
C VAL A 264 4.26 13.41 -3.12
N MET A 265 4.19 14.00 -4.32
CA MET A 265 4.50 15.42 -4.53
C MET A 265 3.58 16.35 -3.74
N LEU A 266 2.27 16.03 -3.69
CA LEU A 266 1.32 16.75 -2.84
C LEU A 266 1.60 16.56 -1.36
N ALA A 267 2.05 15.37 -0.94
CA ALA A 267 2.46 15.14 0.43
C ALA A 267 3.72 15.96 0.80
N ALA A 268 4.68 16.07 -0.11
CA ALA A 268 5.90 16.86 0.09
C ALA A 268 5.59 18.34 0.32
N SER A 269 4.57 18.90 -0.34
CA SER A 269 4.16 20.30 -0.12
C SER A 269 3.45 20.53 1.21
N LEU A 270 2.99 19.48 1.90
CA LEU A 270 2.45 19.56 3.25
C LEU A 270 3.54 19.53 4.33
N THR A 271 4.75 19.09 3.97
CA THR A 271 5.90 19.01 4.88
C THR A 271 6.82 20.23 4.83
N ALA A 272 6.68 21.07 3.79
CA ALA A 272 7.51 22.25 3.53
C ALA A 272 6.91 23.55 4.10
#